data_AF-A0A1D3JBR3-F1
#
_entry.id   AF-A0A1D3JBR3-F1
#
_cell.length_a   1.000
_cell.length_b   1.000
_cell.length_c   1.000
_cell.angle_alpha   90.00
_cell.angle_beta   90.00
_cell.angle_gamma   90.00
#
_symmetry.space_group_name_H-M   'P 1'
#
loop_
_entity.id
_entity.type
_entity.pdbx_description
1 polymer ?
#
loop_
_entity_poly.entity_id
_entity_poly.type
_entity_poly.pdbx_seq_one_letter_code
_entity_poly.pdbx_strand_id
1 'polypeptide(L)'
;MSSQIPDIYSFFESFKEYKSYESYIDTTFLQLKQNAKCDSYLHDHREFGTDSANNICVKFKILRNFIESKKKPNLTKLDDKDFAYINYWLNGRLKNSSVSDKLTVEDFQNTMSNTEDDLFTYPNLYKKLYDIREDDYQNMKLLEHLHVNYYDNFLKISDLTKEKKILCFEHVKELFDTYKKGIIQCPYDNSNFCKALEHFKREYNKIYLGDYDISEKCTDGELLILPTYSDVSLGEKITVTSSILGPSFGTVFTLIFLFKFTPFGQWLRAKIRTNRGTLSKIYELNDQPLLNISDKENINIGENPYHISYDAVGNL
;
A
#
# COMPACT_ATOMS: atom_id res chain seq x y z
N MET A 1 10.05 -31.77 14.38
CA MET A 1 8.91 -30.85 14.24
C MET A 1 9.49 -29.49 13.91
N SER A 2 9.20 -28.95 12.73
CA SER A 2 9.64 -27.60 12.36
C SER A 2 8.98 -26.61 13.33
N SER A 3 9.76 -25.97 14.19
CA SER A 3 9.25 -24.88 15.03
C SER A 3 8.94 -23.70 14.11
N GLN A 4 7.71 -23.64 13.60
CA GLN A 4 7.22 -22.47 12.91
C GLN A 4 7.36 -21.28 13.87
N ILE A 5 8.00 -20.22 13.41
CA ILE A 5 8.03 -18.95 14.13
C ILE A 5 6.56 -18.54 14.34
N PRO A 6 6.12 -18.27 15.58
CA PRO A 6 4.74 -17.88 15.85
C PRO A 6 4.32 -16.70 14.98
N ASP A 7 3.13 -16.80 14.38
CA ASP A 7 2.60 -15.72 13.57
C ASP A 7 2.18 -14.55 14.46
N ILE A 8 2.99 -13.49 14.42
CA ILE A 8 2.81 -12.27 15.22
C ILE A 8 1.55 -11.47 14.83
N TYR A 9 0.95 -11.75 13.67
CA TYR A 9 -0.28 -11.11 13.18
C TYR A 9 -1.54 -11.95 13.43
N SER A 10 -1.39 -13.21 13.87
CA SER A 10 -2.52 -14.15 14.03
C SER A 10 -3.66 -13.64 14.92
N PHE A 11 -3.36 -12.75 15.87
CA PHE A 11 -4.38 -12.16 16.74
C PHE A 11 -5.40 -11.29 16.00
N PHE A 12 -5.09 -10.81 14.79
CA PHE A 12 -6.04 -10.00 14.01
C PHE A 12 -7.32 -10.75 13.65
N GLU A 13 -7.29 -12.09 13.61
CA GLU A 13 -8.50 -12.90 13.44
C GLU A 13 -9.52 -12.74 14.58
N SER A 14 -9.05 -12.40 15.80
CA SER A 14 -9.89 -12.08 16.96
C SER A 14 -9.65 -10.66 17.47
N PHE A 15 -9.26 -9.72 16.59
CA PHE A 15 -8.86 -8.38 17.00
C PHE A 15 -9.93 -7.68 17.84
N LYS A 16 -11.18 -7.72 17.38
CA LYS A 16 -12.33 -7.08 18.05
C LYS A 16 -12.53 -7.61 19.46
N GLU A 17 -12.37 -8.91 19.64
CA GLU A 17 -12.49 -9.58 20.93
C GLU A 17 -11.42 -9.08 21.90
N TYR A 18 -10.15 -9.15 21.50
CA TYR A 18 -9.04 -8.67 22.33
C TYR A 18 -9.13 -7.17 22.65
N LYS A 19 -9.56 -6.34 21.68
CA LYS A 19 -9.81 -4.92 21.92
C LYS A 19 -10.93 -4.66 22.91
N SER A 20 -11.99 -5.47 22.90
CA SER A 20 -13.04 -5.38 23.92
C SER A 20 -12.49 -5.69 25.32
N TYR A 21 -11.52 -6.60 25.42
CA TYR A 21 -10.87 -6.94 26.68
C TYR A 21 -9.99 -5.80 27.18
N GLU A 22 -9.18 -5.20 26.30
CA GLU A 22 -8.38 -4.00 26.62
C GLU A 22 -9.28 -2.86 27.11
N SER A 23 -10.36 -2.55 26.39
CA SER A 23 -11.29 -1.48 26.76
C SER A 23 -11.97 -1.73 28.11
N TYR A 24 -12.41 -2.97 28.39
CA TYR A 24 -12.95 -3.34 29.70
C TYR A 24 -11.93 -3.10 30.82
N ILE A 25 -10.68 -3.48 30.61
CA ILE A 25 -9.62 -3.33 31.62
C ILE A 25 -9.31 -1.86 31.85
N ASP A 26 -9.14 -1.08 30.79
CA ASP A 26 -8.82 0.35 30.91
C ASP A 26 -9.95 1.12 31.62
N THR A 27 -11.22 0.78 31.34
CA THR A 27 -12.38 1.43 31.98
C THR A 27 -12.60 1.02 33.44
N THR A 28 -12.25 -0.22 33.83
CA THR A 28 -12.46 -0.74 35.19
C THR A 28 -11.18 -0.83 36.03
N PHE A 29 -10.06 -0.30 35.51
CA PHE A 29 -8.73 -0.48 36.08
C PHE A 29 -8.64 -0.09 37.56
N LEU A 30 -9.23 1.04 37.96
CA LEU A 30 -9.18 1.52 39.35
C LEU A 30 -9.79 0.54 40.35
N GLN A 31 -10.83 -0.20 39.94
CA GLN A 31 -11.47 -1.22 40.76
C GLN A 31 -10.63 -2.50 40.77
N LEU A 32 -10.19 -2.95 39.59
CA LEU A 32 -9.39 -4.17 39.45
C LEU A 32 -8.03 -4.07 40.17
N LYS A 33 -7.41 -2.89 40.14
CA LYS A 33 -6.13 -2.60 40.80
C LYS A 33 -6.18 -2.82 42.32
N GLN A 34 -7.34 -2.67 42.98
CA GLN A 34 -7.44 -2.90 44.42
C GLN A 34 -7.12 -4.35 44.81
N ASN A 35 -7.38 -5.29 43.90
CA ASN A 35 -7.20 -6.72 44.11
C ASN A 35 -5.99 -7.30 43.36
N ALA A 36 -5.24 -6.46 42.64
CA ALA A 36 -4.11 -6.88 41.82
C ALA A 36 -2.86 -6.08 42.20
N LYS A 37 -1.81 -6.79 42.60
CA LYS A 37 -0.51 -6.21 42.95
C LYS A 37 0.55 -6.64 41.94
N CYS A 38 1.58 -5.81 41.85
CA CYS A 38 2.79 -6.11 41.13
C CYS A 38 3.98 -5.89 42.07
N ASP A 39 4.60 -7.00 42.47
CA ASP A 39 5.75 -7.00 43.35
C ASP A 39 7.02 -6.65 42.57
N SER A 40 7.09 -7.06 41.28
CA SER A 40 8.21 -6.75 40.36
C SER A 40 8.57 -5.27 40.28
N TYR A 41 7.56 -4.40 40.35
CA TYR A 41 7.70 -2.97 40.10
C TYR A 41 7.13 -2.13 41.26
N LEU A 42 7.02 -2.69 42.47
CA LEU A 42 6.39 -2.00 43.60
C LEU A 42 7.13 -0.71 43.99
N HIS A 43 8.46 -0.72 43.91
CA HIS A 43 9.35 0.38 44.26
C HIS A 43 10.08 0.97 43.05
N ASP A 44 9.71 0.57 41.84
CA ASP A 44 10.31 1.10 40.63
C ASP A 44 9.57 2.37 40.20
N HIS A 45 10.30 3.48 40.20
CA HIS A 45 9.78 4.79 39.82
C HIS A 45 9.91 5.08 38.33
N ARG A 46 10.45 4.14 37.54
CA ARG A 46 10.53 4.26 36.08
C ARG A 46 9.15 4.20 35.45
N GLU A 47 9.08 4.75 34.26
CA GLU A 47 7.89 4.74 33.43
C GLU A 47 8.02 3.71 32.31
N PHE A 48 6.87 3.14 31.94
CA PHE A 48 6.73 2.26 30.80
C PHE A 48 5.71 2.92 29.86
N GLY A 49 6.23 3.67 28.89
CA GLY A 49 5.37 4.55 28.10
C GLY A 49 5.05 5.85 28.84
N THR A 50 3.76 6.14 28.99
CA THR A 50 3.22 7.29 29.73
C THR A 50 2.62 6.88 31.09
N ASP A 51 2.73 5.60 31.46
CA ASP A 51 2.23 5.03 32.71
C ASP A 51 3.42 4.57 33.57
N SER A 52 3.24 4.51 34.90
CA SER A 52 4.26 3.94 35.79
C SER A 52 4.46 2.44 35.50
N ALA A 53 5.70 1.97 35.68
CA ALA A 53 6.04 0.56 35.51
C ALA A 53 5.13 -0.36 36.35
N ASN A 54 4.82 0.05 37.58
CA ASN A 54 3.89 -0.66 38.45
C ASN A 54 2.48 -0.77 37.85
N ASN A 55 1.93 0.34 37.32
CA ASN A 55 0.60 0.33 36.71
C ASN A 55 0.57 -0.57 35.47
N ILE A 56 1.58 -0.49 34.60
CA ILE A 56 1.66 -1.36 33.42
C ILE A 56 1.76 -2.83 33.82
N CYS A 57 2.55 -3.15 34.84
CA CYS A 57 2.63 -4.51 35.36
C CYS A 57 1.28 -5.02 35.87
N VAL A 58 0.56 -4.22 36.67
CA VAL A 58 -0.78 -4.59 37.15
C VAL A 58 -1.75 -4.78 35.99
N LYS A 59 -1.78 -3.87 35.01
CA LYS A 59 -2.59 -4.00 33.78
C LYS A 59 -2.25 -5.26 32.99
N PHE A 60 -0.96 -5.57 32.85
CA PHE A 60 -0.48 -6.78 32.18
C PHE A 60 -1.01 -8.04 32.86
N LYS A 61 -0.88 -8.14 34.19
CA LYS A 61 -1.39 -9.27 34.99
C LYS A 61 -2.89 -9.45 34.80
N ILE A 62 -3.64 -8.34 34.89
CA ILE A 62 -5.10 -8.34 34.69
C ILE A 62 -5.44 -8.80 33.27
N LEU A 63 -4.79 -8.25 32.24
CA LEU A 63 -5.05 -8.59 30.84
C LEU A 63 -4.82 -10.07 30.57
N ARG A 64 -3.66 -10.59 30.98
CA ARG A 64 -3.32 -12.01 30.85
C ARG A 64 -4.37 -12.90 31.51
N ASN A 65 -4.69 -12.64 32.77
CA ASN A 65 -5.62 -13.45 33.54
C ASN A 65 -7.06 -13.35 32.99
N PHE A 66 -7.43 -12.19 32.46
CA PHE A 66 -8.74 -11.99 31.84
C PHE A 66 -8.85 -12.80 30.54
N ILE A 67 -7.85 -12.73 29.64
CA ILE A 67 -7.82 -13.55 28.41
C ILE A 67 -7.89 -15.04 28.77
N GLU A 68 -7.09 -15.49 29.74
CA GLU A 68 -7.09 -16.87 30.22
C GLU A 68 -8.48 -17.29 30.76
N SER A 69 -9.16 -16.40 31.51
CA SER A 69 -10.50 -16.68 32.04
C SER A 69 -11.55 -16.91 30.96
N LYS A 70 -11.43 -16.23 29.81
CA LYS A 70 -12.37 -16.33 28.68
C LYS A 70 -12.25 -17.64 27.91
N LYS A 71 -11.17 -18.39 28.12
CA LYS A 71 -10.98 -19.71 27.51
C LYS A 71 -11.65 -20.86 28.27
N LYS A 72 -12.14 -20.65 29.51
CA LYS A 72 -12.83 -21.69 30.30
C LYS A 72 -14.22 -22.02 29.71
N PRO A 73 -14.65 -23.30 29.70
CA PRO A 73 -14.12 -24.46 30.42
C PRO A 73 -13.03 -25.24 29.67
N ASN A 74 -12.71 -24.86 28.43
CA ASN A 74 -11.62 -25.49 27.70
C ASN A 74 -10.33 -25.18 28.47
N LEU A 75 -9.70 -26.21 29.04
CA LEU A 75 -8.41 -26.14 29.75
C LEU A 75 -7.24 -25.68 28.84
N THR A 76 -7.53 -25.16 27.66
CA THR A 76 -6.58 -24.53 26.76
C THR A 76 -6.05 -23.27 27.41
N LYS A 77 -4.82 -23.39 27.88
CA LYS A 77 -3.98 -22.28 28.35
C LYS A 77 -3.76 -21.28 27.22
N LEU A 78 -3.20 -20.12 27.58
CA LEU A 78 -2.86 -19.10 26.58
C LEU A 78 -2.05 -19.71 25.44
N ASP A 79 -2.43 -19.39 24.21
CA ASP A 79 -1.78 -19.86 22.99
C ASP A 79 -0.96 -18.74 22.31
N ASP A 80 -0.30 -19.08 21.21
CA ASP A 80 0.56 -18.15 20.49
C ASP A 80 -0.19 -16.89 19.99
N LYS A 81 -1.48 -17.02 19.70
CA LYS A 81 -2.33 -15.91 19.27
C LYS A 81 -2.58 -14.94 20.43
N ASP A 82 -2.87 -15.45 21.63
CA ASP A 82 -3.01 -14.60 22.82
C ASP A 82 -1.70 -13.87 23.13
N PHE A 83 -0.57 -14.58 23.07
CA PHE A 83 0.73 -13.99 23.35
C PHE A 83 1.14 -12.96 22.30
N ALA A 84 0.79 -13.17 21.02
CA ALA A 84 0.99 -12.17 19.99
C ALA A 84 0.23 -10.88 20.31
N TYR A 85 -1.03 -10.98 20.76
CA TYR A 85 -1.80 -9.81 21.20
C TYR A 85 -1.21 -9.14 22.44
N ILE A 86 -0.87 -9.92 23.48
CA ILE A 86 -0.29 -9.38 24.72
C ILE A 86 1.03 -8.67 24.43
N ASN A 87 1.87 -9.22 23.55
CA ASN A 87 3.12 -8.59 23.15
C ASN A 87 2.86 -7.30 22.35
N TYR A 88 1.89 -7.31 21.43
CA TYR A 88 1.45 -6.11 20.71
C TYR A 88 0.98 -5.00 21.65
N TRP A 89 0.10 -5.34 22.58
CA TRP A 89 -0.44 -4.42 23.59
C TRP A 89 0.68 -3.78 24.41
N LEU A 90 1.64 -4.59 24.88
CA LEU A 90 2.77 -4.10 25.67
C LEU A 90 3.67 -3.16 24.85
N ASN A 91 4.03 -3.54 23.62
CA ASN A 91 4.84 -2.70 22.72
C ASN A 91 4.16 -1.36 22.41
N GLY A 92 2.84 -1.36 22.23
CA GLY A 92 2.07 -0.15 21.99
C GLY A 92 2.17 0.88 23.12
N ARG A 93 2.37 0.44 24.37
CA ARG A 93 2.59 1.36 25.50
C ARG A 93 3.99 1.99 25.45
N LEU A 94 5.03 1.27 25.01
CA LEU A 94 6.40 1.81 24.92
C LEU A 94 6.61 2.83 23.81
N LYS A 95 5.91 2.66 22.69
CA LYS A 95 6.14 3.45 21.48
C LYS A 95 5.48 4.83 21.52
N ASN A 96 4.65 5.10 22.54
CA ASN A 96 3.94 6.38 22.72
C ASN A 96 4.64 7.33 23.72
N SER A 97 5.93 7.16 24.02
CA SER A 97 6.66 7.94 25.04
C SER A 97 7.95 8.57 24.54
N SER A 98 8.20 9.81 24.97
CA SER A 98 9.40 10.61 24.71
C SER A 98 10.39 10.64 25.88
N VAL A 99 10.19 9.80 26.91
CA VAL A 99 11.00 9.79 28.13
C VAL A 99 12.36 9.11 27.89
N SER A 100 13.44 9.73 28.38
CA SER A 100 14.83 9.30 28.13
C SER A 100 15.27 8.06 28.90
N ASP A 101 14.58 7.68 29.98
CA ASP A 101 14.89 6.51 30.85
C ASP A 101 13.75 5.48 30.89
N LYS A 102 13.17 5.16 29.73
CA LYS A 102 12.07 4.18 29.64
C LYS A 102 12.56 2.74 29.81
N LEU A 103 11.73 1.93 30.44
CA LEU A 103 11.88 0.47 30.45
C LEU A 103 11.77 -0.10 29.03
N THR A 104 12.57 -1.12 28.72
CA THR A 104 12.40 -1.93 27.50
C THR A 104 11.44 -3.10 27.73
N VAL A 105 10.97 -3.74 26.65
CA VAL A 105 10.20 -5.01 26.77
C VAL A 105 11.05 -6.10 27.44
N GLU A 106 12.35 -6.11 27.17
CA GLU A 106 13.30 -7.05 27.76
C GLU A 106 13.46 -6.82 29.27
N ASP A 107 13.65 -5.56 29.71
CA ASP A 107 13.68 -5.22 31.13
C ASP A 107 12.38 -5.63 31.83
N PHE A 108 11.25 -5.38 31.15
CA PHE A 108 9.93 -5.79 31.61
C PHE A 108 9.86 -7.29 31.85
N GLN A 109 10.18 -8.07 30.83
CA GLN A 109 10.13 -9.53 30.88
C GLN A 109 11.09 -10.10 31.93
N ASN A 110 12.33 -9.63 32.00
CA ASN A 110 13.34 -10.13 32.93
C ASN A 110 12.91 -9.89 34.38
N THR A 111 12.46 -8.68 34.72
CA THR A 111 12.03 -8.36 36.08
C THR A 111 10.79 -9.17 36.48
N MET A 112 9.82 -9.28 35.56
CA MET A 112 8.60 -10.05 35.77
C MET A 112 8.89 -11.55 35.95
N SER A 113 9.81 -12.11 35.15
CA SER A 113 10.17 -13.53 35.23
C SER A 113 10.83 -13.88 36.56
N ASN A 114 11.58 -12.95 37.16
CA ASN A 114 12.32 -13.21 38.39
C ASN A 114 11.47 -13.08 39.66
N THR A 115 10.42 -12.24 39.63
CA THR A 115 9.64 -11.89 40.83
C THR A 115 8.22 -12.44 40.80
N GLU A 116 7.60 -12.56 39.62
CA GLU A 116 6.21 -13.00 39.43
C GLU A 116 6.19 -14.41 38.82
N ASP A 117 6.88 -15.32 39.50
CA ASP A 117 7.25 -16.65 38.99
C ASP A 117 6.03 -17.50 38.60
N ASP A 118 4.87 -17.26 39.23
CA ASP A 118 3.59 -17.90 38.92
C ASP A 118 3.10 -17.63 37.48
N LEU A 119 3.44 -16.47 36.92
CA LEU A 119 3.05 -16.08 35.55
C LEU A 119 3.95 -16.70 34.47
N PHE A 120 5.20 -17.02 34.82
CA PHE A 120 6.24 -17.48 33.89
C PHE A 120 6.53 -18.99 34.01
N THR A 121 6.02 -19.65 35.05
CA THR A 121 6.20 -21.10 35.24
C THR A 121 5.40 -21.94 34.23
N TYR A 122 4.13 -21.59 33.93
CA TYR A 122 3.35 -22.25 32.88
C TYR A 122 2.01 -21.51 32.56
N PRO A 123 1.63 -21.27 31.29
CA PRO A 123 2.47 -21.36 30.09
C PRO A 123 3.57 -20.30 30.14
N ASN A 124 4.77 -20.70 29.71
CA ASN A 124 5.97 -19.89 29.89
C ASN A 124 5.90 -18.60 29.01
N LEU A 125 5.94 -17.45 29.67
CA LEU A 125 6.00 -16.12 29.06
C LEU A 125 7.41 -15.75 28.57
N TYR A 126 8.43 -16.53 28.94
CA TYR A 126 9.80 -16.39 28.47
C TYR A 126 9.86 -16.51 26.96
N LYS A 127 10.51 -15.54 26.31
CA LYS A 127 10.59 -15.35 24.85
C LYS A 127 9.25 -15.14 24.13
N LYS A 128 8.14 -14.97 24.85
CA LYS A 128 6.83 -14.59 24.27
C LYS A 128 6.63 -13.07 24.20
N LEU A 129 7.32 -12.33 25.08
CA LEU A 129 7.42 -10.88 25.04
C LEU A 129 8.75 -10.48 24.40
N TYR A 130 8.72 -9.53 23.47
CA TYR A 130 9.88 -9.03 22.73
C TYR A 130 9.54 -7.69 22.05
N ASP A 131 10.56 -6.91 21.71
CA ASP A 131 10.39 -5.67 20.94
C ASP A 131 9.94 -5.98 19.51
N ILE A 132 8.79 -5.43 19.11
CA ILE A 132 8.26 -5.59 17.76
C ILE A 132 8.99 -4.61 16.85
N ARG A 133 9.60 -5.15 15.79
CA ARG A 133 10.29 -4.36 14.77
C ARG A 133 9.39 -3.24 14.24
N GLU A 134 9.99 -2.13 13.89
CA GLU A 134 9.24 -0.93 13.53
C GLU A 134 8.33 -1.14 12.32
N ASP A 135 8.82 -1.82 11.29
CA ASP A 135 8.03 -2.17 10.11
C ASP A 135 6.84 -3.06 10.46
N ASP A 136 7.05 -4.10 11.26
CA ASP A 136 5.98 -4.98 11.69
C ASP A 136 4.94 -4.23 12.53
N TYR A 137 5.39 -3.35 13.43
CA TYR A 137 4.53 -2.54 14.28
C TYR A 137 3.67 -1.55 13.47
N GLN A 138 4.25 -0.85 12.49
CA GLN A 138 3.48 0.04 11.61
C GLN A 138 2.44 -0.73 10.80
N ASN A 139 2.77 -1.94 10.35
CA ASN A 139 1.83 -2.84 9.69
C ASN A 139 0.68 -3.27 10.62
N MET A 140 0.98 -3.56 11.90
CA MET A 140 -0.07 -3.83 12.90
C MET A 140 -0.94 -2.60 13.17
N LYS A 141 -0.38 -1.39 13.22
CA LYS A 141 -1.14 -0.13 13.36
C LYS A 141 -2.07 0.09 12.18
N LEU A 142 -1.62 -0.22 10.97
CA LEU A 142 -2.44 -0.18 9.76
C LEU A 142 -3.63 -1.14 9.88
N LEU A 143 -3.39 -2.39 10.26
CA LEU A 143 -4.45 -3.40 10.45
C LEU A 143 -5.42 -3.00 11.59
N GLU A 144 -4.92 -2.49 12.72
CA GLU A 144 -5.76 -1.95 13.79
C GLU A 144 -6.67 -0.84 13.27
N HIS A 145 -6.13 0.12 12.51
CA HIS A 145 -6.91 1.20 11.95
C HIS A 145 -8.01 0.68 11.02
N LEU A 146 -7.73 -0.32 10.19
CA LEU A 146 -8.74 -0.98 9.37
C LEU A 146 -9.84 -1.63 10.22
N HIS A 147 -9.46 -2.39 11.24
CA HIS A 147 -10.39 -3.10 12.11
C HIS A 147 -11.22 -2.19 13.04
N VAL A 148 -10.71 -1.03 13.45
CA VAL A 148 -11.49 -0.05 14.22
C VAL A 148 -12.49 0.65 13.30
N ASN A 149 -12.02 1.18 12.17
CA ASN A 149 -12.87 2.02 11.32
C ASN A 149 -13.95 1.24 10.57
N TYR A 150 -13.72 -0.02 10.16
CA TYR A 150 -14.73 -0.73 9.36
C TYR A 150 -16.04 -0.95 10.13
N TYR A 151 -15.96 -1.22 11.44
CA TYR A 151 -17.14 -1.47 12.25
C TYR A 151 -17.88 -0.16 12.59
N ASP A 152 -17.14 0.90 12.92
CA ASP A 152 -17.71 2.21 13.19
C ASP A 152 -18.39 2.79 11.93
N ASN A 153 -17.75 2.64 10.76
CA ASN A 153 -18.32 3.03 9.48
C ASN A 153 -19.57 2.18 9.16
N PHE A 154 -19.55 0.88 9.43
CA PHE A 154 -20.71 0.01 9.28
C PHE A 154 -21.90 0.50 10.11
N LEU A 155 -21.69 0.82 11.39
CA LEU A 155 -22.76 1.30 12.28
C LEU A 155 -23.32 2.64 11.79
N LYS A 156 -22.43 3.57 11.43
CA LYS A 156 -22.80 4.89 10.92
C LYS A 156 -23.62 4.78 9.63
N ILE A 157 -23.13 4.02 8.65
CA ILE A 157 -23.83 3.83 7.37
C ILE A 157 -25.17 3.12 7.58
N SER A 158 -25.19 2.08 8.41
CA SER A 158 -26.42 1.34 8.73
C SER A 158 -27.49 2.25 9.33
N ASP A 159 -27.11 3.21 10.18
CA ASP A 159 -28.05 4.15 10.78
C ASP A 159 -28.59 5.15 9.76
N LEU A 160 -27.70 5.77 8.98
CA LEU A 160 -28.05 6.77 7.96
C LEU A 160 -28.91 6.18 6.82
N THR A 161 -28.77 4.89 6.54
CA THR A 161 -29.50 4.21 5.46
C THR A 161 -30.86 3.63 5.87
N LYS A 162 -31.31 3.82 7.13
CA LYS A 162 -32.64 3.36 7.58
C LYS A 162 -33.79 4.00 6.82
N GLU A 163 -33.64 5.26 6.44
CA GLU A 163 -34.73 6.06 5.87
C GLU A 163 -34.60 6.24 4.35
N LYS A 164 -33.37 6.24 3.82
CA LYS A 164 -33.10 6.47 2.40
C LYS A 164 -31.73 5.92 2.01
N LYS A 165 -31.53 5.69 0.72
CA LYS A 165 -30.18 5.45 0.18
C LYS A 165 -29.33 6.73 0.26
N ILE A 166 -28.04 6.57 0.53
CA ILE A 166 -27.05 7.66 0.63
C ILE A 166 -25.80 7.33 -0.19
N LEU A 167 -24.94 8.33 -0.39
CA LEU A 167 -23.56 8.12 -0.82
C LEU A 167 -22.76 7.59 0.37
N CYS A 168 -22.38 6.32 0.34
CA CYS A 168 -21.67 5.66 1.42
C CYS A 168 -20.16 5.78 1.29
N PHE A 169 -19.64 5.98 0.07
CA PHE A 169 -18.19 5.98 -0.16
C PHE A 169 -17.48 7.09 0.62
N GLU A 170 -18.14 8.24 0.81
CA GLU A 170 -17.59 9.35 1.61
C GLU A 170 -17.30 8.94 3.06
N HIS A 171 -18.02 7.95 3.60
CA HIS A 171 -17.84 7.47 4.96
C HIS A 171 -16.72 6.42 5.08
N VAL A 172 -16.32 5.76 4.00
CA VAL A 172 -15.28 4.70 4.01
C VAL A 172 -13.98 5.13 3.36
N LYS A 173 -13.88 6.36 2.85
CA LYS A 173 -12.71 6.85 2.10
C LYS A 173 -11.38 6.63 2.85
N GLU A 174 -11.31 6.96 4.13
CA GLU A 174 -10.10 6.78 4.95
C GLU A 174 -9.71 5.31 5.11
N LEU A 175 -10.70 4.43 5.29
CA LEU A 175 -10.50 2.98 5.32
C LEU A 175 -9.93 2.48 3.99
N PHE A 176 -10.47 2.96 2.87
CA PHE A 176 -9.98 2.61 1.53
C PHE A 176 -8.55 3.07 1.31
N ASP A 177 -8.22 4.30 1.68
CA ASP A 177 -6.87 4.85 1.53
C ASP A 177 -5.86 4.08 2.41
N THR A 178 -6.27 3.66 3.61
CA THR A 178 -5.46 2.80 4.48
C THR A 178 -5.29 1.40 3.90
N TYR A 179 -6.36 0.80 3.39
CA TYR A 179 -6.31 -0.54 2.79
C TYR A 179 -5.42 -0.55 1.54
N LYS A 180 -5.47 0.49 0.71
CA LYS A 180 -4.56 0.65 -0.44
C LYS A 180 -3.09 0.66 -0.02
N LYS A 181 -2.74 1.37 1.06
CA LYS A 181 -1.36 1.35 1.61
C LYS A 181 -0.95 -0.03 2.07
N GLY A 182 -1.88 -0.81 2.61
CA GLY A 182 -1.65 -2.20 3.02
C GLY A 182 -1.44 -3.12 1.81
N ILE A 183 -2.35 -3.08 0.83
CA ILE A 183 -2.33 -4.04 -0.29
C ILE A 183 -1.12 -3.83 -1.21
N ILE A 184 -0.59 -2.60 -1.34
CA ILE A 184 0.66 -2.33 -2.09
C ILE A 184 1.84 -3.14 -1.52
N GLN A 185 1.86 -3.36 -0.20
CA GLN A 185 2.89 -4.15 0.48
C GLN A 185 2.70 -5.67 0.33
N CYS A 186 1.61 -6.08 -0.33
CA CYS A 186 1.23 -7.48 -0.55
C CYS A 186 1.22 -7.82 -2.05
N PRO A 187 2.35 -7.72 -2.76
CA PRO A 187 2.45 -8.22 -4.13
C PRO A 187 2.36 -9.76 -4.18
N TYR A 188 2.62 -10.44 -3.06
CA TYR A 188 2.53 -11.90 -2.89
C TYR A 188 1.81 -12.25 -1.57
N ASP A 189 0.79 -13.10 -1.62
CA ASP A 189 -0.12 -13.40 -0.48
C ASP A 189 0.45 -14.35 0.60
N ASN A 190 1.77 -14.46 0.73
CA ASN A 190 2.39 -15.46 1.60
C ASN A 190 2.88 -14.93 2.95
N SER A 191 3.07 -13.61 3.09
CA SER A 191 3.50 -13.00 4.35
C SER A 191 2.37 -13.04 5.38
N ASN A 192 2.73 -13.07 6.65
CA ASN A 192 1.74 -13.10 7.73
C ASN A 192 0.91 -11.80 7.78
N PHE A 193 1.53 -10.65 7.51
CA PHE A 193 0.81 -9.39 7.33
C PHE A 193 -0.24 -9.48 6.22
N CYS A 194 0.12 -10.03 5.05
CA CYS A 194 -0.79 -10.15 3.92
C CYS A 194 -1.93 -11.14 4.20
N LYS A 195 -1.66 -12.23 4.91
CA LYS A 195 -2.72 -13.14 5.38
C LYS A 195 -3.70 -12.44 6.33
N ALA A 196 -3.20 -11.61 7.25
CA ALA A 196 -4.05 -10.83 8.14
C ALA A 196 -4.86 -9.76 7.38
N LEU A 197 -4.28 -9.11 6.37
CA LEU A 197 -4.98 -8.17 5.51
C LEU A 197 -6.07 -8.85 4.66
N GLU A 198 -5.80 -10.04 4.12
CA GLU A 198 -6.79 -10.85 3.41
C GLU A 198 -7.89 -11.38 4.35
N HIS A 199 -7.56 -11.69 5.61
CA HIS A 199 -8.57 -11.95 6.64
C HIS A 199 -9.48 -10.73 6.82
N PHE A 200 -8.93 -9.54 7.02
CA PHE A 200 -9.71 -8.30 7.11
C PHE A 200 -10.62 -8.11 5.90
N LYS A 201 -10.12 -8.26 4.68
CA LYS A 201 -10.89 -8.14 3.45
C LYS A 201 -12.09 -9.10 3.40
N ARG A 202 -11.90 -10.36 3.84
CA ARG A 202 -13.00 -11.34 3.94
C ARG A 202 -14.07 -10.88 4.92
N GLU A 203 -13.69 -10.42 6.10
CA GLU A 203 -14.64 -9.92 7.10
C GLU A 203 -15.37 -8.65 6.64
N TYR A 204 -14.65 -7.73 5.97
CA TYR A 204 -15.25 -6.56 5.35
C TYR A 204 -16.30 -6.97 4.31
N ASN A 205 -15.95 -7.89 3.40
CA ASN A 205 -16.86 -8.32 2.33
C ASN A 205 -18.11 -9.00 2.88
N LYS A 206 -18.00 -9.82 3.94
CA LYS A 206 -19.18 -10.41 4.60
C LYS A 206 -20.17 -9.36 5.05
N ILE A 207 -19.70 -8.23 5.57
CA ILE A 207 -20.56 -7.19 6.11
C ILE A 207 -21.07 -6.23 5.02
N TYR A 208 -20.18 -5.81 4.11
CA TYR A 208 -20.52 -4.79 3.12
C TYR A 208 -21.22 -5.34 1.89
N LEU A 209 -20.90 -6.58 1.49
CA LEU A 209 -21.35 -7.21 0.24
C LEU A 209 -22.06 -8.56 0.47
N GLY A 210 -22.22 -8.99 1.73
CA GLY A 210 -22.74 -10.30 2.11
C GLY A 210 -23.92 -10.20 3.07
N ASP A 211 -23.78 -10.79 4.26
CA ASP A 211 -24.82 -11.02 5.26
C ASP A 211 -25.70 -9.81 5.60
N TYR A 212 -25.15 -8.60 5.57
CA TYR A 212 -25.89 -7.36 5.87
C TYR A 212 -26.19 -6.50 4.65
N ASP A 213 -25.56 -6.85 3.52
CA ASP A 213 -25.52 -6.16 2.24
C ASP A 213 -25.68 -4.63 2.36
N ILE A 214 -24.74 -4.00 3.05
CA ILE A 214 -24.74 -2.54 3.17
C ILE A 214 -24.71 -1.88 1.79
N SER A 215 -24.03 -2.49 0.83
CA SER A 215 -23.86 -1.92 -0.50
C SER A 215 -25.19 -1.65 -1.20
N GLU A 216 -26.18 -2.54 -1.06
CA GLU A 216 -27.51 -2.33 -1.64
C GLU A 216 -28.26 -1.12 -1.06
N LYS A 217 -27.92 -0.73 0.17
CA LYS A 217 -28.50 0.44 0.85
C LYS A 217 -27.84 1.75 0.43
N CYS A 218 -26.76 1.68 -0.36
CA CYS A 218 -26.00 2.81 -0.84
C CYS A 218 -26.36 3.13 -2.30
N THR A 219 -26.23 4.39 -2.70
CA THR A 219 -26.37 4.79 -4.12
C THR A 219 -25.11 4.48 -4.93
N ASP A 220 -23.97 4.37 -4.26
CA ASP A 220 -22.63 4.14 -4.77
C ASP A 220 -22.04 2.83 -4.20
N GLY A 221 -22.90 1.83 -3.99
CA GLY A 221 -22.54 0.55 -3.36
C GLY A 221 -21.43 -0.19 -4.10
N GLU A 222 -21.36 -0.05 -5.42
CA GLU A 222 -20.30 -0.61 -6.27
C GLU A 222 -18.90 -0.05 -5.96
N LEU A 223 -18.82 1.16 -5.39
CA LEU A 223 -17.55 1.76 -4.97
C LEU A 223 -17.05 1.20 -3.63
N LEU A 224 -17.88 0.43 -2.92
CA LEU A 224 -17.52 -0.21 -1.66
C LEU A 224 -16.76 -1.53 -1.85
N ILE A 225 -16.45 -1.92 -3.08
CA ILE A 225 -15.59 -3.07 -3.36
C ILE A 225 -14.13 -2.67 -3.08
N LEU A 226 -13.49 -3.34 -2.12
CA LEU A 226 -12.08 -3.11 -1.81
C LEU A 226 -11.20 -3.43 -3.04
N PRO A 227 -10.23 -2.57 -3.39
CA PRO A 227 -9.40 -2.75 -4.57
C PRO A 227 -8.47 -3.97 -4.45
N THR A 228 -8.03 -4.50 -5.57
CA THR A 228 -6.96 -5.49 -5.63
C THR A 228 -5.59 -4.82 -5.76
N TYR A 229 -4.51 -5.58 -5.54
CA TYR A 229 -3.15 -5.10 -5.82
C TYR A 229 -3.02 -4.55 -7.25
N SER A 230 -3.58 -5.27 -8.23
CA SER A 230 -3.56 -4.89 -9.65
C SER A 230 -4.24 -3.54 -9.90
N ASP A 231 -5.38 -3.28 -9.26
CA ASP A 231 -6.12 -2.02 -9.41
C ASP A 231 -5.29 -0.83 -8.93
N VAL A 232 -4.60 -0.99 -7.80
CA VAL A 232 -3.76 0.06 -7.21
C VAL A 232 -2.47 0.25 -8.01
N SER A 233 -1.81 -0.84 -8.39
CA SER A 233 -0.56 -0.81 -9.17
C SER A 233 -0.75 -0.19 -10.57
N LEU A 234 -1.89 -0.49 -11.23
CA LEU A 234 -2.21 0.10 -12.53
C LEU A 234 -2.53 1.60 -12.40
N GLY A 235 -3.26 2.00 -11.36
CA GLY A 235 -3.56 3.40 -11.06
C GLY A 235 -2.30 4.24 -10.86
N GLU A 236 -1.33 3.74 -10.10
CA GLU A 236 -0.03 4.43 -9.92
C GLU A 236 0.75 4.56 -11.24
N LYS A 237 0.81 3.48 -12.04
CA LYS A 237 1.48 3.51 -13.35
C LYS A 237 0.86 4.54 -14.29
N ILE A 238 -0.47 4.60 -14.37
CA ILE A 238 -1.16 5.59 -15.22
C ILE A 238 -0.90 7.02 -14.72
N THR A 239 -0.89 7.24 -13.40
CA THR A 239 -0.62 8.56 -12.79
C THR A 239 0.80 9.05 -13.08
N VAL A 240 1.81 8.16 -13.04
CA VAL A 240 3.20 8.49 -13.38
C VAL A 240 3.39 8.71 -14.89
N THR A 241 2.71 7.93 -15.73
CA THR A 241 2.90 8.03 -17.20
C THR A 241 2.19 9.27 -17.77
N SER A 242 1.02 9.64 -17.22
CA SER A 242 0.27 10.84 -17.63
C SER A 242 0.95 12.16 -17.22
N SER A 243 1.61 12.20 -16.07
CA SER A 243 2.35 13.37 -15.60
C SER A 243 3.63 13.66 -16.40
N ILE A 244 4.21 12.65 -17.07
CA ILE A 244 5.40 12.79 -17.93
C ILE A 244 5.03 13.17 -19.38
N LEU A 245 3.90 12.67 -19.92
CA LEU A 245 3.50 12.92 -21.31
C LEU A 245 2.53 14.10 -21.49
N GLY A 246 1.76 14.48 -20.47
CA GLY A 246 0.79 15.58 -20.53
C GLY A 246 1.41 16.95 -20.88
N PRO A 247 2.53 17.37 -20.25
CA PRO A 247 3.20 18.62 -20.59
C PRO A 247 3.91 18.59 -21.96
N SER A 248 4.31 17.40 -22.42
CA SER A 248 5.13 17.19 -23.61
C SER A 248 4.34 17.42 -24.91
N PHE A 249 3.07 17.03 -24.96
CA PHE A 249 2.23 17.28 -26.13
C PHE A 249 1.78 18.74 -26.26
N GLY A 250 1.47 19.41 -25.13
CA GLY A 250 1.06 20.81 -25.14
C GLY A 250 2.19 21.77 -25.56
N THR A 251 3.42 21.51 -25.14
CA THR A 251 4.59 22.33 -25.54
C THR A 251 4.98 22.13 -27.00
N VAL A 252 4.94 20.91 -27.53
CA VAL A 252 5.24 20.65 -28.95
C VAL A 252 4.21 21.31 -29.88
N PHE A 253 2.92 21.20 -29.58
CA PHE A 253 1.89 21.85 -30.39
C PHE A 253 2.01 23.38 -30.35
N THR A 254 2.21 23.98 -29.18
CA THR A 254 2.37 25.44 -29.05
C THR A 254 3.62 25.96 -29.77
N LEU A 255 4.75 25.24 -29.72
CA LEU A 255 5.97 25.60 -30.46
C LEU A 255 5.78 25.56 -31.98
N ILE A 256 5.04 24.57 -32.51
CA ILE A 256 4.73 24.47 -33.95
C ILE A 256 3.84 25.64 -34.40
N PHE A 257 2.81 25.98 -33.61
CA PHE A 257 1.96 27.14 -33.89
C PHE A 257 2.75 28.45 -33.83
N LEU A 258 3.57 28.66 -32.80
CA LEU A 258 4.39 29.87 -32.69
C LEU A 258 5.41 29.97 -33.84
N PHE A 259 6.01 28.86 -34.29
CA PHE A 259 6.92 28.84 -35.43
C PHE A 259 6.26 29.24 -36.77
N LYS A 260 4.96 28.93 -36.95
CA LYS A 260 4.22 29.29 -38.16
C LYS A 260 3.80 30.76 -38.16
N PHE A 261 3.47 31.34 -37.00
CA PHE A 261 2.77 32.63 -36.89
C PHE A 261 3.56 33.79 -36.25
N THR A 262 4.77 33.59 -35.72
CA THR A 262 5.59 34.71 -35.21
C THR A 262 6.56 35.29 -36.25
N PRO A 263 6.90 36.60 -36.16
CA PRO A 263 7.91 37.25 -37.02
C PRO A 263 9.28 36.55 -36.98
N PHE A 264 9.61 35.92 -35.85
CA PHE A 264 10.84 35.13 -35.68
C PHE A 264 10.89 33.89 -36.59
N GLY A 265 9.75 33.23 -36.81
CA GLY A 265 9.65 32.09 -37.73
C GLY A 265 9.85 32.48 -39.21
N GLN A 266 9.38 33.67 -39.61
CA GLN A 266 9.67 34.22 -40.94
C GLN A 266 11.15 34.61 -41.08
N TRP A 267 11.74 35.20 -40.04
CA TRP A 267 13.17 35.53 -39.98
C TRP A 267 14.08 34.30 -40.08
N LEU A 268 13.75 33.21 -39.38
CA LEU A 268 14.53 31.96 -39.45
C LEU A 268 14.48 31.31 -40.83
N ARG A 269 13.29 31.30 -41.48
CA ARG A 269 13.13 30.83 -42.87
C ARG A 269 13.92 31.69 -43.87
N ALA A 270 13.94 33.01 -43.68
CA ALA A 270 14.76 33.92 -44.49
C ALA A 270 16.27 33.68 -44.32
N LYS A 271 16.72 33.38 -43.10
CA LYS A 271 18.13 33.07 -42.79
C LYS A 271 18.59 31.73 -43.38
N ILE A 272 17.75 30.69 -43.32
CA ILE A 272 18.02 29.38 -43.96
C ILE A 272 18.06 29.51 -45.50
N ARG A 273 17.17 30.32 -46.09
CA ARG A 273 17.18 30.60 -47.54
C ARG A 273 18.40 31.41 -47.97
N THR A 274 18.92 32.30 -47.12
CA THR A 274 20.13 33.10 -47.38
C THR A 274 21.40 32.23 -47.41
N ASN A 275 21.47 31.20 -46.56
CA ASN A 275 22.60 30.24 -46.58
C ASN A 275 22.57 29.24 -47.75
N ARG A 276 21.47 29.12 -48.51
CA ARG A 276 21.47 28.38 -49.79
C ARG A 276 22.09 29.19 -50.95
N GLY A 277 22.11 30.52 -50.85
CA GLY A 277 22.71 31.40 -51.87
C GLY A 277 24.24 31.52 -51.79
N THR A 278 24.87 30.96 -50.75
CA THR A 278 26.33 30.97 -50.57
C THR A 278 27.01 29.69 -51.07
N LEU A 279 26.25 28.63 -51.36
CA LEU A 279 26.76 27.39 -51.97
C LEU A 279 26.80 27.44 -53.51
N SER A 280 26.12 28.42 -54.15
CA SER A 280 26.12 28.56 -55.62
C SER A 280 27.32 29.35 -56.17
N LYS A 281 28.11 30.03 -55.32
CA LYS A 281 29.27 30.84 -55.75
C LYS A 281 30.60 30.10 -55.87
N ILE A 282 30.63 28.78 -55.63
CA ILE A 282 31.85 27.96 -55.79
C ILE A 282 31.92 27.25 -57.16
N TYR A 283 30.83 27.22 -57.94
CA TYR A 283 30.82 26.56 -59.26
C TYR A 283 30.84 27.49 -60.48
N GLU A 284 30.85 28.80 -60.27
CA GLU A 284 30.81 29.82 -61.34
C GLU A 284 32.21 30.36 -61.68
N LEU A 285 33.21 29.46 -61.74
CA LEU A 285 34.54 29.74 -62.32
C LEU A 285 34.82 28.87 -63.56
N ASN A 286 33.77 28.48 -64.27
CA ASN A 286 33.86 27.87 -65.61
C ASN A 286 32.76 28.47 -66.51
N ASP A 287 32.81 29.79 -66.61
CA ASP A 287 32.15 30.57 -67.63
C ASP A 287 32.98 30.43 -68.94
N GLN A 288 32.48 29.73 -69.96
CA GLN A 288 31.89 30.38 -71.15
C GLN A 288 31.74 29.47 -72.40
N PRO A 289 30.79 29.81 -73.30
CA PRO A 289 30.16 28.93 -74.29
C PRO A 289 30.57 29.26 -75.73
N LEU A 290 30.45 28.29 -76.66
CA LEU A 290 30.37 28.60 -78.11
C LEU A 290 29.50 27.58 -78.88
N LEU A 291 28.38 28.13 -79.36
CA LEU A 291 27.61 27.92 -80.59
C LEU A 291 27.93 26.74 -81.54
N ASN A 292 26.82 26.05 -81.90
CA ASN A 292 26.38 25.51 -83.20
C ASN A 292 27.35 24.70 -84.09
N ILE A 293 26.85 23.63 -84.72
CA ILE A 293 26.57 23.51 -86.18
C ILE A 293 26.38 22.03 -86.61
N SER A 294 25.36 21.83 -87.47
CA SER A 294 25.22 20.85 -88.57
C SER A 294 24.81 19.39 -88.32
N ASP A 295 23.58 19.12 -88.76
CA ASP A 295 23.13 18.06 -89.67
C ASP A 295 24.21 17.12 -90.27
N LYS A 296 23.96 15.80 -90.26
CA LYS A 296 23.62 14.96 -91.45
C LYS A 296 23.78 13.45 -91.16
N GLU A 297 22.83 12.67 -91.70
CA GLU A 297 22.93 11.32 -92.31
C GLU A 297 23.76 10.19 -91.62
N ASN A 298 23.48 8.89 -91.69
CA ASN A 298 22.44 7.97 -92.13
C ASN A 298 23.07 6.55 -91.94
N ILE A 299 22.26 5.48 -91.97
CA ILE A 299 22.63 4.06 -92.28
C ILE A 299 23.10 3.12 -91.14
N ASN A 300 22.13 2.36 -90.60
CA ASN A 300 21.87 0.90 -90.78
C ASN A 300 22.90 -0.23 -90.42
N ILE A 301 22.33 -1.31 -89.86
CA ILE A 301 22.62 -2.78 -89.99
C ILE A 301 23.32 -3.53 -88.82
N GLY A 302 22.62 -4.60 -88.39
CA GLY A 302 23.14 -5.83 -87.79
C GLY A 302 22.87 -5.97 -86.28
N GLU A 303 22.29 -7.02 -85.71
CA GLU A 303 21.69 -8.28 -86.14
C GLU A 303 21.02 -8.85 -84.87
N ASN A 304 19.86 -9.49 -84.99
CA ASN A 304 19.18 -10.18 -83.88
C ASN A 304 19.69 -11.62 -83.79
N PRO A 305 19.79 -12.24 -82.59
CA PRO A 305 19.03 -13.48 -82.42
C PRO A 305 18.51 -13.75 -80.99
N TYR A 306 17.17 -13.82 -80.88
CA TYR A 306 16.34 -14.77 -80.10
C TYR A 306 16.47 -14.81 -78.54
N HIS A 307 15.45 -14.39 -77.78
CA HIS A 307 14.13 -15.00 -77.47
C HIS A 307 14.17 -15.97 -76.26
N ILE A 308 13.18 -15.82 -75.34
CA ILE A 308 12.45 -16.81 -74.48
C ILE A 308 11.73 -15.94 -73.40
N SER A 309 10.50 -15.46 -73.61
CA SER A 309 9.14 -16.04 -73.42
C SER A 309 8.67 -16.22 -71.95
N TYR A 310 7.61 -15.48 -71.63
CA TYR A 310 6.75 -15.54 -70.44
C TYR A 310 5.86 -16.79 -70.45
N ASP A 311 5.36 -17.19 -69.28
CA ASP A 311 4.00 -17.75 -69.18
C ASP A 311 3.30 -17.26 -67.90
N ALA A 312 2.09 -16.74 -68.10
CA ALA A 312 1.10 -16.43 -67.10
C ALA A 312 -0.14 -17.29 -67.37
N VAL A 313 -0.66 -17.95 -66.35
CA VAL A 313 -1.99 -18.59 -66.29
C VAL A 313 -2.42 -18.46 -64.82
N GLY A 314 -3.61 -18.03 -64.40
CA GLY A 314 -4.90 -17.85 -65.05
C GLY A 314 -5.96 -18.21 -64.00
N ASN A 315 -6.88 -17.29 -63.71
CA ASN A 315 -7.89 -17.35 -62.65
C ASN A 315 -8.88 -18.53 -62.77
N LEU A 316 -9.35 -19.06 -61.63
CA LEU A 316 -10.76 -19.03 -61.15
C LEU A 316 -10.89 -19.71 -59.78
#